data_AF-K1ZSD7-F1
#
_entry.id   AF-K1ZSD7-F1
#
_cell.length_a   1.000
_cell.length_b   1.000
_cell.length_c   1.000
_cell.angle_alpha   90.00
_cell.angle_beta   90.00
_cell.angle_gamma   90.00
#
_symmetry.space_group_name_H-M   'P 1'
#
loop_
_entity.id
_entity.type
_entity.pdbx_description
1 polymer ?
#
loop_
_entity_poly.entity_id
_entity_poly.type
_entity_poly.pdbx_seq_one_letter_code
_entity_poly.pdbx_strand_id
1 'polypeptide(L)'
;MREPSESIGRLAPSAVQVSLIEQTIEFVWGCLIPWRNDPDRPFAESEEELNAQFHNFLQSRACEIFPMVLFQHEQRQEGRRRVDLSVKPIEKIVIEGVTYTKYHPILVIEGKRLP
;
A
#
# COMPACT_ATOMS: atom_id res chain seq x y z
N MET A 1 -44.99 11.57 -31.46
CA MET A 1 -43.72 12.25 -31.13
C MET A 1 -43.36 11.79 -29.72
N ARG A 2 -42.38 10.89 -29.56
CA ARG A 2 -41.89 10.42 -28.25
C ARG A 2 -40.52 11.04 -28.03
N GLU A 3 -40.32 11.65 -26.88
CA GLU A 3 -39.03 12.24 -26.50
C GLU A 3 -37.95 11.16 -26.30
N PRO A 4 -36.68 11.45 -26.59
CA PRO A 4 -35.60 10.52 -26.34
C PRO A 4 -35.31 10.43 -24.84
N SER A 5 -35.31 9.21 -24.32
CA SER A 5 -34.95 8.87 -22.95
C SER A 5 -33.56 9.39 -22.59
N GLU A 6 -33.48 10.21 -21.54
CA GLU A 6 -32.22 10.61 -20.93
C GLU A 6 -31.44 9.36 -20.51
N SER A 7 -30.24 9.21 -21.08
CA SER A 7 -29.32 8.15 -20.72
C SER A 7 -28.86 8.35 -19.28
N ILE A 8 -29.29 7.44 -18.40
CA ILE A 8 -28.82 7.35 -17.02
C ILE A 8 -27.31 7.08 -17.05
N GLY A 9 -26.55 8.09 -16.62
CA GLY A 9 -25.12 8.11 -16.28
C GLY A 9 -24.28 6.94 -16.78
N ARG A 10 -23.59 7.12 -17.90
CA ARG A 10 -22.44 6.27 -18.25
C ARG A 10 -21.25 6.77 -17.42
N LEU A 11 -20.71 5.92 -16.54
CA LEU A 11 -19.43 6.22 -15.89
C LEU A 11 -18.39 6.47 -16.99
N ALA A 12 -17.66 7.58 -16.90
CA ALA A 12 -16.59 7.88 -17.84
C ALA A 12 -15.59 6.71 -17.85
N PRO A 13 -14.99 6.33 -18.99
CA PRO A 13 -13.98 5.27 -19.04
C PRO A 13 -12.79 5.50 -18.09
N SER A 14 -12.54 6.76 -17.70
CA SER A 14 -11.58 7.15 -16.67
C SER A 14 -11.98 6.78 -15.23
N ALA A 15 -13.20 6.29 -15.01
CA ALA A 15 -13.70 5.87 -13.69
C ALA A 15 -13.20 4.48 -13.26
N VAL A 16 -12.54 3.73 -14.15
CA VAL A 16 -11.77 2.53 -13.77
C VAL A 16 -10.33 2.95 -13.51
N GLN A 17 -10.13 3.86 -12.54
CA GLN A 17 -8.80 4.06 -11.98
C GLN A 17 -8.54 2.92 -11.00
N VAL A 18 -7.50 2.12 -11.26
CA VAL A 18 -6.96 1.18 -10.26
C VAL A 18 -6.65 2.00 -9.01
N SER A 19 -7.27 1.66 -7.89
CA SER A 19 -7.15 2.43 -6.65
C SER A 19 -5.69 2.45 -6.18
N LEU A 20 -5.28 3.49 -5.47
CA LEU A 20 -3.92 3.55 -4.88
C LEU A 20 -3.65 2.33 -3.97
N ILE A 21 -4.69 1.78 -3.34
CA ILE A 21 -4.61 0.56 -2.52
C ILE A 21 -4.24 -0.64 -3.39
N GLU A 22 -4.94 -0.88 -4.49
CA GLU A 22 -4.63 -1.99 -5.42
C GLU A 22 -3.23 -1.84 -6.01
N GLN A 23 -2.85 -0.64 -6.46
CA GLN A 23 -1.50 -0.38 -6.96
C GLN A 23 -0.43 -0.66 -5.90
N THR A 24 -0.71 -0.33 -4.63
CA THR A 24 0.17 -0.63 -3.51
C THR A 24 0.30 -2.13 -3.27
N ILE A 25 -0.83 -2.87 -3.34
CA ILE A 25 -0.83 -4.33 -3.17
C ILE A 25 0.02 -4.99 -4.26
N GLU A 26 -0.17 -4.60 -5.52
CA GLU A 26 0.63 -5.11 -6.65
C GLU A 26 2.11 -4.75 -6.51
N PHE A 27 2.43 -3.53 -6.06
CA PHE A 27 3.80 -3.11 -5.78
C PHE A 27 4.46 -3.98 -4.69
N VAL A 28 3.77 -4.19 -3.57
CA VAL A 28 4.27 -5.03 -2.46
C VAL A 28 4.45 -6.46 -2.93
N TRP A 29 3.50 -7.01 -3.68
CA TRP A 29 3.59 -8.36 -4.25
C TRP A 29 4.81 -8.52 -5.17
N GLY A 30 5.02 -7.56 -6.06
CA GLY A 30 6.19 -7.52 -6.96
C GLY A 30 7.53 -7.40 -6.22
N CYS A 31 7.53 -6.93 -4.97
CA CYS A 31 8.73 -6.80 -4.14
C CYS A 31 9.10 -8.07 -3.35
N LEU A 32 8.16 -9.01 -3.15
CA LEU A 32 8.39 -10.19 -2.29
C LEU A 32 9.54 -11.08 -2.77
N ILE A 33 9.50 -11.48 -4.04
CA ILE A 33 10.53 -12.37 -4.61
C ILE A 33 11.89 -11.66 -4.68
N PRO A 34 12.00 -10.43 -5.21
CA PRO A 34 13.26 -9.68 -5.18
C PRO A 34 13.85 -9.52 -3.78
N TRP A 35 13.03 -9.19 -2.78
CA TRP A 35 13.49 -9.08 -1.39
C TRP A 35 13.97 -10.42 -0.84
N ARG A 36 13.18 -11.49 -1.01
CA ARG A 36 13.53 -12.84 -0.51
C ARG A 36 14.87 -13.32 -1.05
N ASN A 37 15.14 -13.06 -2.32
CA ASN A 37 16.30 -13.52 -3.07
C ASN A 37 17.44 -12.49 -3.13
N ASP A 38 17.32 -11.36 -2.43
CA ASP A 38 18.35 -10.32 -2.42
C ASP A 38 19.64 -10.89 -1.80
N PRO A 39 20.76 -10.94 -2.54
CA PRO A 39 22.01 -11.53 -2.05
C PRO A 39 22.64 -10.75 -0.89
N ASP A 40 22.31 -9.46 -0.77
CA ASP A 40 22.82 -8.60 0.31
C ASP A 40 21.92 -8.65 1.55
N ARG A 41 20.78 -9.38 1.50
CA ARG A 41 19.87 -9.49 2.64
C ARG A 41 20.52 -10.31 3.77
N PRO A 42 20.68 -9.72 4.97
CA PRO A 42 21.23 -10.47 6.10
C PRO A 42 20.24 -11.56 6.55
N PHE A 43 20.79 -12.67 7.04
CA PHE A 43 20.00 -13.74 7.62
C PHE A 43 19.24 -13.24 8.86
N ALA A 44 17.96 -13.60 8.96
CA ALA A 44 17.10 -13.31 10.10
C ALA A 44 16.09 -14.44 10.29
N GLU A 45 15.81 -14.77 11.56
CA GLU A 45 14.85 -15.82 11.93
C GLU A 45 13.61 -15.24 12.64
N SER A 46 13.75 -14.07 13.26
CA SER A 46 12.63 -13.45 13.97
C SER A 46 11.69 -12.75 12.98
N GLU A 47 10.39 -12.89 13.20
CA GLU A 47 9.36 -12.22 12.41
C GLU A 47 9.54 -10.69 12.42
N GLU A 48 9.90 -10.13 13.57
CA GLU A 48 10.18 -8.70 13.75
C GLU A 48 11.33 -8.22 12.85
N GLU A 49 12.44 -8.97 12.80
CA GLU A 49 13.59 -8.61 11.97
C GLU A 49 13.30 -8.80 10.48
N LEU A 50 12.56 -9.85 10.10
CA LEU A 50 12.10 -10.04 8.72
C LEU A 50 11.19 -8.90 8.26
N ASN A 51 10.26 -8.46 9.11
CA ASN A 51 9.38 -7.32 8.84
C ASN A 51 10.17 -6.01 8.71
N ALA A 52 11.19 -5.79 9.56
CA ALA A 52 12.08 -4.64 9.48
C ALA A 52 12.92 -4.63 8.19
N GLN A 53 13.46 -5.78 7.78
CA GLN A 53 14.19 -5.91 6.52
C GLN A 53 13.28 -5.63 5.32
N PHE A 54 12.08 -6.22 5.32
CA PHE A 54 11.12 -6.02 4.22
C PHE A 54 10.63 -4.58 4.14
N HIS A 55 10.36 -3.93 5.28
CA HIS A 55 10.07 -2.50 5.36
C HIS A 55 11.15 -1.67 4.65
N ASN A 56 12.42 -1.89 4.99
CA ASN A 56 13.53 -1.11 4.44
C ASN A 56 13.63 -1.30 2.93
N PHE A 57 13.47 -2.55 2.46
CA PHE A 57 13.44 -2.86 1.03
C PHE A 57 12.28 -2.15 0.31
N LEU A 58 11.06 -2.25 0.84
CA LEU A 58 9.87 -1.60 0.29
C LEU A 58 10.05 -0.09 0.22
N GLN A 59 10.52 0.54 1.31
CA GLN A 59 10.70 1.99 1.35
C GLN A 59 11.78 2.46 0.38
N SER A 60 12.89 1.73 0.25
CA SER A 60 13.94 2.03 -0.74
C SER A 60 13.39 1.97 -2.16
N ARG A 61 12.68 0.88 -2.50
CA ARG A 61 12.08 0.71 -3.84
C ARG A 61 10.99 1.74 -4.12
N ALA A 62 10.16 2.06 -3.14
CA ALA A 62 9.08 3.04 -3.29
C ALA A 62 9.63 4.42 -3.63
N CYS A 63 10.73 4.84 -2.99
CA CYS A 63 11.40 6.11 -3.31
C CYS A 63 11.88 6.19 -4.77
N GLU A 64 12.23 5.07 -5.39
CA GLU A 64 12.76 5.04 -6.76
C GLU A 64 11.67 4.93 -7.82
N ILE A 65 10.70 4.03 -7.62
CA ILE A 65 9.78 3.61 -8.70
C ILE A 65 8.29 3.68 -8.33
N PHE A 66 7.95 3.93 -7.07
CA PHE A 66 6.56 4.06 -6.61
C PHE A 66 6.38 5.17 -5.56
N PRO A 67 6.75 6.44 -5.89
CA PRO A 67 6.80 7.54 -4.91
C PRO A 67 5.41 8.15 -4.67
N MET A 68 4.42 7.30 -4.39
CA MET A 68 3.06 7.71 -4.04
C MET A 68 2.72 7.40 -2.57
N VAL A 69 3.47 6.49 -1.96
CA VAL A 69 3.23 6.01 -0.60
C VAL A 69 4.51 5.97 0.23
N LEU A 70 4.33 5.98 1.55
CA LEU A 70 5.33 5.76 2.57
C LEU A 70 5.00 4.47 3.30
N PHE A 71 6.02 3.67 3.56
CA PHE A 71 5.94 2.51 4.44
C PHE A 71 6.44 2.90 5.83
N GLN A 72 5.80 2.35 6.86
CA GLN A 72 6.25 2.51 8.24
C GLN A 72 6.14 1.19 8.99
N HIS A 73 7.26 0.76 9.57
CA HIS A 73 7.38 -0.40 10.46
C HIS A 73 6.80 -0.12 11.84
N GLU A 74 6.14 -1.13 12.43
CA GLU A 74 5.59 -1.12 13.79
C GLU A 74 4.72 0.10 14.12
N GLN A 75 3.85 0.52 13.20
CA GLN A 75 2.96 1.63 13.52
C GLN A 75 2.01 1.21 14.65
N ARG A 76 2.07 1.94 15.77
CA ARG A 76 1.05 1.84 16.82
C ARG A 76 -0.30 2.27 16.25
N GLN A 77 -1.28 1.38 16.34
CA GLN A 77 -2.68 1.69 16.16
C GLN A 77 -3.27 2.12 17.52
N GLU A 78 -4.49 2.64 17.53
CA GLU A 78 -5.18 3.02 18.76
C GLU A 78 -5.11 1.90 19.82
N GLY A 79 -4.79 2.27 21.07
CA GLY A 79 -4.60 1.33 22.17
C GLY A 79 -3.23 0.64 22.19
N ARG A 80 -3.23 -0.69 22.35
CA ARG A 80 -1.99 -1.52 22.48
C ARG A 80 -1.60 -2.25 21.19
N ARG A 81 -2.39 -2.12 20.12
CA ARG A 81 -2.16 -2.87 18.88
C ARG A 81 -1.02 -2.22 18.08
N ARG A 82 -0.09 -3.04 17.61
CA ARG A 82 0.89 -2.67 16.59
C ARG A 82 0.57 -3.46 15.33
N VAL A 83 0.75 -2.82 14.18
CA VAL A 83 0.76 -3.51 12.88
C VAL A 83 2.20 -3.60 12.42
N ASP A 84 2.55 -4.71 11.76
CA ASP A 84 3.92 -4.93 11.30
C ASP A 84 4.34 -3.83 10.33
N LEU A 85 3.50 -3.54 9.34
CA LEU A 85 3.70 -2.47 8.38
C LEU A 85 2.42 -1.69 8.17
N SER A 86 2.60 -0.41 7.87
CA SER A 86 1.54 0.51 7.49
C SER A 86 1.94 1.26 6.23
N VAL A 87 0.96 1.56 5.39
CA VAL A 87 1.15 2.31 4.17
C VAL A 87 0.37 3.61 4.28
N LYS A 88 1.03 4.74 4.01
CA LYS A 88 0.46 6.08 4.06
C LYS A 88 0.66 6.77 2.73
N PRO A 89 -0.28 7.60 2.27
CA PRO A 89 -0.06 8.37 1.05
C PRO A 89 0.95 9.50 1.34
N ILE A 90 1.81 9.83 0.38
CA ILE A 90 2.73 10.97 0.51
C ILE A 90 1.94 12.28 0.51
N GLU A 91 1.00 12.40 -0.42
CA GLU A 91 0.11 13.54 -0.56
C GLU A 91 -1.30 13.27 -0.01
N LYS A 92 -2.08 14.34 0.21
CA LYS A 92 -3.49 14.20 0.59
C LYS A 92 -4.28 13.55 -0.55
N ILE A 93 -5.02 12.48 -0.25
CA ILE A 93 -5.83 11.75 -1.22
C ILE A 93 -7.23 11.46 -0.68
N VAL A 94 -8.21 11.34 -1.58
CA VAL A 94 -9.56 10.84 -1.24
C VAL A 94 -9.72 9.45 -1.84
N ILE A 95 -9.99 8.47 -1.00
CA ILE A 95 -10.27 7.08 -1.40
C ILE A 95 -11.66 6.74 -0.85
N GLU A 96 -12.59 6.38 -1.72
CA GLU A 96 -13.97 6.02 -1.34
C GLU A 96 -14.67 7.08 -0.47
N GLY A 97 -14.41 8.37 -0.75
CA GLY A 97 -14.98 9.48 0.02
C GLY A 97 -14.29 9.77 1.36
N VAL A 98 -13.29 8.99 1.76
CA VAL A 98 -12.48 9.22 2.96
C VAL A 98 -11.20 9.96 2.59
N THR A 99 -10.88 11.01 3.35
CA THR A 99 -9.65 11.79 3.17
C THR A 99 -8.51 11.18 3.98
N TYR A 100 -7.44 10.83 3.30
CA TYR A 100 -6.20 10.34 3.91
C TYR A 100 -5.08 11.36 3.72
N THR A 101 -4.15 11.36 4.67
CA THR A 101 -2.93 12.17 4.65
C THR A 101 -1.76 11.30 5.07
N LYS A 102 -0.53 11.82 4.97
CA LYS A 102 0.70 11.16 5.45
C LYS A 102 0.72 10.74 6.92
N TYR A 103 -0.30 11.08 7.69
CA TYR A 103 -0.44 10.67 9.09
C TYR A 103 -1.40 9.48 9.28
N HIS A 104 -2.21 9.14 8.27
CA HIS A 104 -3.24 8.11 8.34
C HIS A 104 -2.91 6.96 7.39
N PRO A 105 -2.92 5.71 7.87
CA PRO A 105 -2.70 4.57 6.99
C PRO A 105 -3.88 4.37 6.04
N ILE A 106 -3.59 4.11 4.77
CA ILE A 106 -4.55 3.64 3.76
C ILE A 106 -4.59 2.11 3.68
N LEU A 107 -3.53 1.44 4.15
CA LEU A 107 -3.39 -0.01 4.19
C LEU A 107 -2.52 -0.40 5.39
N VAL A 108 -2.86 -1.53 6.02
CA VAL A 108 -2.03 -2.20 7.04
C VAL A 108 -1.68 -3.60 6.54
N ILE A 109 -0.45 -4.02 6.79
CA ILE A 109 0.07 -5.32 6.35
C ILE A 109 0.59 -6.05 7.59
N GLU A 110 0.17 -7.30 7.74
CA GLU A 110 0.56 -8.19 8.84
C GLU A 110 1.46 -9.29 8.26
N GLY A 111 2.72 -9.33 8.71
CA GLY A 111 3.82 -10.11 8.17
C GLY A 111 3.76 -11.62 8.44
N LYS A 112 2.84 -12.08 9.28
CA LYS A 112 2.60 -13.50 9.63
C LYS A 112 2.37 -14.46 8.46
N ARG A 113 2.27 -13.94 7.23
CA ARG A 113 2.02 -14.68 5.98
C ARG A 113 2.98 -14.33 4.84
N LEU A 114 4.09 -13.64 5.11
CA LEU A 114 5.11 -13.40 4.10
C LEU A 114 5.78 -14.74 3.72
N PRO A 115 5.89 -15.08 2.42
CA PRO A 115 6.33 -16.39 1.93
C PRO A 115 7.84 -16.66 2.01
#